data_AF-A0A8T3YTP0-F1
#
_entry.id   AF-A0A8T3YTP0-F1
#
_cell.length_a   1.000
_cell.length_b   1.000
_cell.length_c   1.000
_cell.angle_alpha   90.00
_cell.angle_beta   90.00
_cell.angle_gamma   90.00
#
_symmetry.space_group_name_H-M   'P 1'
#
loop_
_entity.id
_entity.type
_entity.pdbx_description
1 polymer ?
#
loop_
_entity_poly.entity_id
_entity_poly.type
_entity_poly.pdbx_seq_one_letter_code
_entity_poly.pdbx_strand_id
1 'polypeptide(L)'
;MANLAKKGRPIGSNIRQNLIDLLFVKGKAFGYELSKSYNKIFPKCTSRVIYYHLNKGVQLGEFKVSKIVKEEGDFSWGSTVERIYYQLGEKAAPKDNEQVKLWLKENKQVIDQKNVFV
;
A
#
# COMPACT_ATOMS: atom_id res chain seq x y z
N MET A 1 18.14 -34.07 6.92
CA MET A 1 17.29 -33.72 8.08
C MET A 1 16.17 -32.82 7.59
N ALA A 2 14.91 -33.28 7.68
CA ALA A 2 13.76 -32.58 7.14
C ALA A 2 13.37 -31.40 8.04
N ASN A 3 13.32 -30.18 7.47
CA ASN A 3 12.79 -28.99 8.15
C ASN A 3 11.30 -29.22 8.45
N LEU A 4 10.92 -29.38 9.72
CA LEU A 4 9.52 -29.38 10.15
C LEU A 4 8.92 -27.99 9.94
N ALA A 5 8.34 -27.75 8.76
CA ALA A 5 7.44 -26.63 8.56
C ALA A 5 6.29 -26.76 9.57
N LYS A 6 6.23 -25.86 10.57
CA LYS A 6 5.10 -25.77 11.51
C LYS A 6 3.80 -25.74 10.70
N LYS A 7 3.02 -26.82 10.74
CA LYS A 7 1.72 -26.93 10.07
C LYS A 7 0.76 -25.93 10.72
N GLY A 8 0.56 -24.79 10.08
CA GLY A 8 -0.36 -23.75 10.52
C GLY A 8 -0.50 -22.67 9.44
N ARG A 9 -1.66 -22.02 9.35
CA ARG A 9 -1.82 -20.83 8.51
C ARG A 9 -0.80 -19.79 9.00
N PRO A 10 -0.01 -19.16 8.12
CA PRO A 10 0.94 -18.15 8.54
C PRO A 10 0.22 -17.08 9.38
N ILE A 11 0.84 -16.70 10.50
CA ILE A 11 0.29 -15.72 11.46
C ILE A 11 0.19 -14.31 10.80
N GLY A 12 0.90 -14.12 9.68
CA GLY A 12 0.84 -12.93 8.83
C GLY A 12 0.07 -13.13 7.53
N SER A 13 -0.33 -12.02 6.90
CA SER A 13 -0.78 -12.01 5.51
C SER A 13 0.33 -11.42 4.64
N ASN A 14 0.71 -12.14 3.59
CA ASN A 14 1.67 -11.65 2.59
C ASN A 14 1.20 -10.32 1.98
N ILE A 15 -0.12 -10.15 1.79
CA ILE A 15 -0.71 -8.92 1.26
C ILE A 15 -0.40 -7.74 2.20
N ARG A 16 -0.53 -7.95 3.51
CA ARG A 16 -0.31 -6.89 4.49
C ARG A 16 1.17 -6.53 4.63
N GLN A 17 2.05 -7.53 4.59
CA GLN A 17 3.50 -7.30 4.54
C GLN A 17 3.90 -6.50 3.29
N ASN A 18 3.39 -6.87 2.13
CA ASN A 18 3.63 -6.16 0.88
C ASN A 18 3.14 -4.70 0.94
N LEU A 19 2.01 -4.44 1.61
CA LEU A 19 1.51 -3.08 1.85
C LEU A 19 2.42 -2.28 2.81
N ILE A 20 2.98 -2.92 3.84
CA ILE A 20 3.99 -2.32 4.72
C ILE A 20 5.21 -1.93 3.89
N ASP A 21 5.74 -2.84 3.06
CA ASP A 21 6.93 -2.57 2.24
C ASP A 21 6.66 -1.45 1.21
N LEU A 22 5.47 -1.44 0.59
CA LEU A 22 5.02 -0.35 -0.28
C LEU A 22 4.99 1.01 0.43
N LEU A 23 4.41 1.06 1.63
CA LEU A 23 4.32 2.29 2.42
C LEU A 23 5.68 2.71 2.99
N PHE A 24 6.55 1.77 3.32
CA PHE A 24 7.93 2.06 3.74
C PHE A 24 8.68 2.85 2.67
N VAL A 25 8.52 2.43 1.42
CA VAL A 25 9.18 3.08 0.28
C VAL A 25 8.49 4.38 -0.14
N LYS A 26 7.15 4.44 -0.12
CA LYS A 26 6.37 5.64 -0.51
C LYS A 26 6.27 6.70 0.59
N GLY A 27 6.44 6.32 1.86
CA GLY A 27 6.17 7.14 3.03
C GLY A 27 4.67 7.28 3.33
N LYS A 28 3.91 7.90 2.42
CA LYS A 28 2.45 8.12 2.55
C LYS A 28 1.75 7.85 1.23
N ALA A 29 0.59 7.20 1.29
CA ALA A 29 -0.24 6.96 0.11
C ALA A 29 -1.71 6.76 0.50
N PHE A 30 -2.63 7.04 -0.42
CA PHE A 30 -4.06 6.82 -0.21
C PHE A 30 -4.49 5.42 -0.68
N GLY A 31 -5.57 4.90 -0.11
CA GLY A 31 -5.96 3.48 -0.27
C GLY A 31 -6.09 3.01 -1.74
N TYR A 32 -6.63 3.85 -2.62
CA TYR A 32 -6.76 3.52 -4.04
C TYR A 32 -5.41 3.46 -4.77
N GLU A 33 -4.49 4.37 -4.46
CA GLU A 33 -3.11 4.35 -4.99
C GLU A 33 -2.37 3.09 -4.54
N LEU A 34 -2.52 2.70 -3.28
CA LEU A 34 -1.94 1.47 -2.75
C LEU A 34 -2.49 0.24 -3.46
N SER A 35 -3.81 0.17 -3.70
CA SER A 35 -4.42 -0.92 -4.46
C SER A 35 -3.86 -1.01 -5.89
N LYS A 36 -3.75 0.14 -6.58
CA LYS A 36 -3.16 0.20 -7.93
C LYS A 36 -1.69 -0.21 -7.94
N SER A 37 -0.89 0.30 -7.01
CA SER A 37 0.54 0.00 -6.92
C SER A 37 0.75 -1.48 -6.59
N TYR A 38 -0.05 -2.01 -5.67
CA TYR A 38 -0.01 -3.42 -5.29
C TYR A 38 -0.23 -4.33 -6.50
N ASN A 39 -1.29 -4.11 -7.27
CA ASN A 39 -1.63 -4.93 -8.44
C ASN A 39 -0.64 -4.82 -9.60
N LYS A 40 0.27 -3.84 -9.58
CA LYS A 40 1.37 -3.72 -10.55
C LYS A 40 2.61 -4.54 -10.16
N ILE A 41 2.84 -4.74 -8.86
CA ILE A 41 4.07 -5.35 -8.32
C ILE A 41 3.84 -6.80 -7.89
N PHE A 42 2.66 -7.09 -7.36
CA PHE A 42 2.33 -8.33 -6.68
C PHE A 42 1.17 -9.07 -7.37
N PRO A 43 0.89 -10.34 -7.00
CA PRO A 43 -0.26 -11.07 -7.51
C PRO A 43 -1.55 -10.27 -7.32
N LYS A 44 -2.32 -10.10 -8.39
CA LYS A 44 -3.50 -9.24 -8.42
C LYS A 44 -4.52 -9.64 -7.35
N CYS A 45 -5.08 -8.65 -6.67
CA CYS A 45 -6.20 -8.81 -5.76
C CYS A 45 -7.21 -7.66 -5.91
N THR A 46 -8.40 -7.84 -5.34
CA THR A 46 -9.44 -6.81 -5.41
C THR A 46 -9.13 -5.67 -4.45
N SER A 47 -9.56 -4.45 -4.80
CA SER A 47 -9.42 -3.30 -3.91
C SER A 47 -10.04 -3.56 -2.54
N ARG A 48 -11.13 -4.32 -2.45
CA ARG A 48 -11.76 -4.70 -1.17
C ARG A 48 -10.80 -5.46 -0.25
N VAL A 49 -10.00 -6.38 -0.79
CA VAL A 49 -9.00 -7.12 -0.02
C VAL A 49 -7.90 -6.18 0.50
N ILE A 50 -7.48 -5.23 -0.32
CA ILE A 50 -6.52 -4.19 0.10
C ILE A 50 -7.10 -3.34 1.24
N TYR A 51 -8.32 -2.82 1.09
CA TYR A 51 -8.97 -2.02 2.14
C TYR A 51 -9.20 -2.80 3.43
N TYR A 52 -9.56 -4.08 3.32
CA TYR A 52 -9.63 -4.97 4.48
C TYR A 52 -8.28 -5.06 5.21
N HIS A 53 -7.18 -5.24 4.48
CA HIS A 53 -5.84 -5.30 5.07
C HIS A 53 -5.35 -3.97 5.63
N LEU A 54 -5.68 -2.85 5.00
CA LEU A 54 -5.39 -1.52 5.53
C LEU A 54 -6.14 -1.30 6.85
N ASN A 55 -7.45 -1.57 6.88
CA ASN A 55 -8.24 -1.45 8.10
C ASN A 55 -7.72 -2.39 9.21
N LYS A 56 -7.42 -3.65 8.87
CA LYS A 56 -6.88 -4.60 9.84
C LYS A 56 -5.51 -4.19 10.34
N GLY A 57 -4.63 -3.68 9.48
CA GLY A 57 -3.31 -3.21 9.88
C GLY A 57 -3.36 -1.94 10.73
N VAL A 58 -4.35 -1.06 10.53
CA VAL A 58 -4.63 0.06 11.45
C VAL A 58 -5.00 -0.47 12.84
N GLN A 59 -5.91 -1.43 12.92
CA GLN A 59 -6.30 -2.06 14.21
C GLN A 59 -5.12 -2.73 14.92
N LEU A 60 -4.18 -3.30 14.16
CA LEU A 60 -2.98 -3.95 14.68
C LEU A 60 -1.83 -2.96 14.98
N GLY A 61 -1.96 -1.68 14.62
CA GLY A 61 -0.92 -0.67 14.77
C GLY A 61 0.22 -0.76 13.77
N GLU A 62 0.09 -1.59 12.73
CA GLU A 62 1.03 -1.70 11.60
C GLU A 62 0.87 -0.51 10.64
N PHE A 63 -0.33 0.08 10.57
CA PHE A 63 -0.60 1.30 9.81
C PHE A 63 -1.21 2.38 10.72
N LYS A 64 -1.10 3.63 10.32
CA LYS A 64 -1.86 4.74 10.90
C LYS A 64 -2.46 5.62 9.80
N VAL A 65 -3.64 6.17 10.06
CA VAL A 65 -4.26 7.15 9.17
C VAL A 65 -3.55 8.49 9.38
N SER A 66 -2.96 9.04 8.32
CA SER A 66 -2.27 10.33 8.38
C SER A 66 -3.20 11.51 8.20
N LYS A 67 -4.17 11.39 7.28
CA LYS A 67 -5.16 12.44 6.99
C LYS A 67 -6.31 11.85 6.19
N ILE A 68 -7.45 12.51 6.30
CA ILE A 68 -8.63 12.25 5.47
C ILE A 68 -8.89 13.54 4.70
N VAL A 69 -8.88 13.45 3.37
CA VAL A 69 -9.09 14.59 2.48
C VAL A 69 -10.39 14.36 1.73
N LYS A 70 -11.32 15.30 1.83
CA LYS A 70 -12.51 15.35 1.00
C LYS A 70 -12.22 16.25 -0.19
N GLU A 71 -12.33 15.72 -1.39
CA GLU A 71 -12.20 16.48 -2.63
C GLU A 71 -13.58 16.59 -3.26
N GLU A 72 -14.04 17.82 -3.47
CA GLU A 72 -15.23 18.11 -4.25
C GLU A 72 -14.90 18.03 -5.74
N GLY A 73 -15.82 17.49 -6.54
CA GLY A 73 -15.64 17.38 -7.98
C GLY A 73 -16.79 16.64 -8.66
N ASP A 74 -16.88 16.80 -9.98
CA ASP A 74 -17.87 16.12 -10.82
C ASP A 74 -17.46 14.69 -11.11
N PHE A 75 -17.65 13.79 -10.13
CA PHE A 75 -17.51 12.36 -10.35
C PHE A 75 -18.84 11.79 -10.82
N SER A 76 -18.79 10.77 -11.68
CA SER A 76 -19.97 10.07 -12.21
C SER A 76 -20.86 9.36 -11.16
N TRP A 77 -20.54 9.51 -9.87
CA TRP A 77 -21.21 8.86 -8.74
C TRP A 77 -21.35 9.79 -7.51
N GLY A 78 -21.13 11.10 -7.67
CA GLY A 78 -21.35 12.08 -6.61
C GLY A 78 -20.42 13.29 -6.70
N SER A 79 -20.74 14.32 -5.92
CA SER A 79 -20.01 15.60 -5.90
C SER A 79 -18.77 15.61 -5.01
N THR A 80 -18.48 14.53 -4.28
CA THR A 80 -17.38 14.48 -3.30
C THR A 80 -16.76 13.10 -3.23
N VAL A 81 -15.43 13.04 -3.13
CA VAL A 81 -14.67 11.81 -2.86
C VAL A 81 -13.84 11.96 -1.60
N GLU A 82 -13.80 10.92 -0.78
CA GLU A 82 -12.95 10.86 0.41
C GLU A 82 -11.68 10.04 0.14
N ARG A 83 -10.51 10.65 0.36
CA ARG A 83 -9.20 10.02 0.28
C ARG A 83 -8.60 9.87 1.67
N ILE A 84 -8.53 8.63 2.14
CA ILE A 84 -7.85 8.27 3.38
C ILE A 84 -6.39 7.98 3.07
N TYR A 85 -5.49 8.76 3.64
CA TYR A 85 -4.04 8.59 3.52
C TYR A 85 -3.52 7.74 4.68
N TYR A 86 -2.73 6.73 4.33
CA TYR A 86 -2.09 5.82 5.27
C TYR A 86 -0.59 6.06 5.28
N GLN A 87 0.01 5.75 6.43
CA GLN A 87 1.45 5.73 6.65
C GLN A 87 1.78 4.57 7.61
N LEU A 88 3.07 4.25 7.75
CA LEU A 88 3.50 3.20 8.68
C LEU A 88 3.13 3.54 10.13
N GLY A 89 2.57 2.56 10.83
CA GLY A 89 2.34 2.61 12.27
C GLY A 89 3.58 2.18 13.05
N GLU A 90 3.52 2.33 14.37
CA GLU A 90 4.65 2.05 15.27
C GLU A 90 5.04 0.57 15.31
N LYS A 91 4.08 -0.33 15.02
CA LYS A 91 4.29 -1.78 15.00
C LYS A 91 4.61 -2.31 13.60
N ALA A 92 4.83 -1.43 12.62
CA ALA A 92 5.22 -1.84 11.29
C ALA A 92 6.61 -2.48 11.31
N ALA A 93 6.77 -3.61 10.61
CA ALA A 93 8.05 -4.28 10.41
C ALA A 93 8.31 -4.44 8.90
N PRO A 94 8.86 -3.41 8.22
CA PRO A 94 9.25 -3.49 6.82
C PRO A 94 10.33 -4.54 6.61
N LYS A 95 10.23 -5.31 5.52
CA LYS A 95 11.18 -6.37 5.15
C LYS A 95 12.07 -6.00 3.97
N ASP A 96 12.04 -4.73 3.57
CA ASP A 96 12.94 -4.18 2.57
C ASP A 96 12.91 -4.93 1.21
N ASN A 97 11.70 -5.25 0.75
CA ASN A 97 11.46 -6.09 -0.44
C ASN A 97 12.04 -5.47 -1.73
N GLU A 98 12.95 -6.22 -2.38
CA GLU A 98 13.64 -5.81 -3.61
C GLU A 98 12.70 -5.50 -4.77
N GLN A 99 11.59 -6.25 -4.93
CA GLN A 99 10.63 -6.01 -6.01
C GLN A 99 10.01 -4.61 -5.92
N VAL A 100 9.77 -4.14 -4.70
CA VAL A 100 9.21 -2.80 -4.44
C VAL A 100 10.25 -1.72 -4.79
N LYS A 101 11.53 -1.94 -4.45
CA LYS A 101 12.62 -1.03 -4.79
C LYS A 101 12.85 -0.92 -6.29
N LEU A 102 12.87 -2.05 -6.99
CA LEU A 102 13.05 -2.11 -8.45
C LEU A 102 11.92 -1.35 -9.15
N TRP A 103 10.67 -1.63 -8.77
CA TRP A 103 9.52 -0.91 -9.30
C TRP A 103 9.62 0.59 -9.06
N LEU A 104 10.05 1.02 -7.86
CA LEU A 104 10.22 2.45 -7.58
C LEU A 104 11.32 3.07 -8.46
N LYS A 105 12.45 2.38 -8.69
CA LYS A 105 13.56 2.87 -9.51
C LYS A 105 13.09 3.12 -10.96
N GLU A 106 12.32 2.20 -11.51
CA GLU A 106 11.73 2.34 -12.85
C GLU A 106 10.68 3.45 -12.91
N ASN A 107 9.85 3.58 -11.87
CA ASN A 107 8.76 4.56 -11.87
C ASN A 107 9.20 5.96 -11.40
N LYS A 108 10.33 6.12 -10.70
CA LYS A 108 10.93 7.44 -10.37
C LYS A 108 11.40 8.19 -11.61
N GLN A 109 11.91 7.49 -12.62
CA GLN A 109 12.26 8.11 -13.90
C GLN A 109 11.05 8.75 -14.61
N VAL A 110 9.84 8.27 -14.34
CA VAL A 110 8.59 8.78 -14.92
C VAL A 110 8.06 10.01 -14.18
N ILE A 111 8.43 10.22 -12.92
CA ILE A 111 8.00 11.39 -12.13
C ILE A 111 8.86 12.60 -12.45
N ASP A 112 10.17 12.42 -12.66
CA ASP A 112 11.08 13.49 -13.09
C ASP A 112 10.79 13.97 -14.52
N GLN A 113 10.41 13.07 -15.44
CA GLN A 113 10.10 13.45 -16.83
C GLN A 113 8.75 14.18 -17.01
N LYS A 114 7.86 14.16 -16.01
CA LYS A 114 6.56 14.88 -16.05
C LYS A 114 6.60 16.27 -15.43
N ASN A 115 7.74 16.71 -14.91
CA ASN A 115 7.97 18.08 -14.42
C ASN A 115 8.86 18.92 -15.37
N VAL A 116 9.08 18.45 -16.61
CA VAL A 116 9.83 19.20 -17.65
C VAL A 116 8.86 19.65 -18.75
N PHE A 117 7.77 20.30 -18.40
CA PHE A 117 7.01 21.17 -19.30
C PHE A 117 6.35 22.25 -18.44
N VAL A 118 7.17 23.23 -18.06
CA VAL A 118 6.75 24.61 -17.78
C VAL A 118 7.33 25.46 -18.88
#